data_AF-A0A847NV34-F1
#
_entry.id   AF-A0A847NV34-F1
#
_cell.length_a   1.000
_cell.length_b   1.000
_cell.length_c   1.000
_cell.angle_alpha   90.00
_cell.angle_beta   90.00
_cell.angle_gamma   90.00
#
_symmetry.space_group_name_H-M   'P 1'
#
loop_
_entity.id
_entity.type
_entity.pdbx_description
1 polymer ?
#
loop_
_entity_poly.entity_id
_entity_poly.type
_entity_poly.pdbx_seq_one_letter_code
_entity_poly.pdbx_strand_id
1 'polypeptide(L)' 'MEILKVSSKSNPSKVAGAIANVFRIDGAVEIQTIGAGSLNQAIKAIAIARGRVTPQTQY' A
#
# COMPACT_ATOMS: atom_id res chain seq x y z
N MET A 1 -2.44 12.72 7.09
CA MET A 1 -1.72 11.73 6.28
C MET A 1 -1.55 10.49 7.13
N GLU A 2 -2.33 9.45 6.86
CA GLU A 2 -2.26 8.20 7.62
C GLU A 2 -0.94 7.48 7.35
N ILE A 3 -0.35 6.91 8.41
CA ILE A 3 0.96 6.25 8.36
C ILE A 3 0.78 4.73 8.43
N LEU A 4 1.19 4.04 7.35
CA LEU A 4 1.26 2.59 7.32
C LEU A 4 2.68 2.12 7.65
N LYS A 5 2.84 1.50 8.82
CA LYS A 5 4.11 0.87 9.22
C LYS A 5 4.21 -0.54 8.64
N VAL A 6 5.25 -0.79 7.85
CA VAL A 6 5.49 -2.08 7.21
C VAL A 6 6.69 -2.76 7.86
N SER A 7 6.63 -4.08 8.00
CA SER A 7 7.72 -4.91 8.50
C SER A 7 8.12 -5.95 7.45
N SER A 8 9.25 -6.63 7.64
CA SER A 8 9.67 -7.73 6.76
C SER A 8 8.68 -8.91 6.75
N LYS A 9 7.86 -9.06 7.80
CA LYS A 9 6.82 -10.09 7.95
C LYS A 9 5.45 -9.66 7.42
N SER A 10 5.29 -8.40 7.01
CA SER A 10 4.02 -7.90 6.49
C SER A 10 3.67 -8.60 5.17
N ASN A 11 2.40 -8.98 5.02
CA ASN A 11 1.89 -9.55 3.78
C ASN A 11 1.61 -8.42 2.77
N PRO A 12 2.28 -8.37 1.60
CA PRO A 12 2.10 -7.29 0.62
C PRO A 12 0.66 -7.10 0.16
N SER A 13 -0.10 -8.18 -0.02
CA SER A 13 -1.50 -8.12 -0.46
C SER A 13 -2.42 -7.48 0.58
N LYS A 14 -2.14 -7.68 1.88
CA LYS A 14 -2.88 -7.02 2.98
C LYS A 14 -2.53 -5.53 3.04
N VAL A 15 -1.23 -5.20 2.98
CA VAL A 15 -0.75 -3.81 2.98
C VAL A 15 -1.30 -3.06 1.76
N ALA A 16 -1.35 -3.68 0.59
CA ALA A 16 -1.94 -3.09 -0.62
C ALA A 16 -3.43 -2.75 -0.47
N GLY A 17 -4.17 -3.54 0.32
CA GLY A 17 -5.57 -3.27 0.64
C GLY A 17 -5.70 -2.03 1.52
N ALA A 18 -4.85 -1.93 2.55
CA ALA A 18 -4.78 -0.76 3.41
C ALA A 18 -4.40 0.51 2.61
N ILE A 19 -3.37 0.44 1.75
CA ILE A 19 -2.97 1.56 0.87
C ILE A 19 -4.15 2.01 0.01
N ALA A 20 -4.83 1.08 -0.66
CA ALA A 20 -5.93 1.43 -1.56
C ALA A 20 -7.16 1.96 -0.80
N ASN A 21 -7.36 1.57 0.46
CA ASN A 21 -8.43 2.11 1.29
C ASN A 21 -8.13 3.55 1.72
N VAL A 22 -6.95 3.77 2.31
CA VAL A 22 -6.52 5.12 2.76
C VAL A 22 -6.45 6.08 1.58
N PHE A 23 -5.87 5.67 0.45
CA PHE A 23 -5.75 6.52 -0.74
C PHE A 23 -7.10 7.00 -1.29
N ARG A 24 -8.16 6.17 -1.21
CA ARG A 24 -9.50 6.56 -1.64
C ARG A 24 -10.14 7.63 -0.76
N ILE A 25 -9.75 7.70 0.52
CA ILE A 25 -10.31 8.62 1.51
C ILE A 25 -9.49 9.91 1.55
N ASP A 26 -8.16 9.77 1.68
CA ASP A 26 -7.26 10.88 1.97
C ASP A 26 -6.47 11.38 0.74
N GLY A 27 -6.54 10.67 -0.40
CA GLY A 27 -5.77 10.98 -1.61
C GLY A 27 -4.26 10.77 -1.50
N ALA A 28 -3.74 10.44 -0.31
CA ALA A 28 -2.33 10.21 -0.05
C ALA A 28 -2.14 9.20 1.11
N VAL A 29 -1.00 8.50 1.11
CA VAL A 29 -0.62 7.54 2.14
C VAL A 29 0.87 7.69 2.43
N GLU A 30 1.26 7.74 3.70
CA GLU A 30 2.66 7.63 4.10
C GLU A 30 2.98 6.18 4.46
N ILE A 31 4.13 5.67 4.00
CA ILE A 31 4.61 4.33 4.34
C ILE A 31 5.96 4.46 5.02
N GLN A 32 6.05 3.91 6.23
CA GLN A 32 7.30 3.88 7.00
C GLN A 32 7.82 2.46 7.10
N THR A 33 9.09 2.28 6.77
CA THR A 33 9.79 0.99 6.75
C THR A 33 11.15 1.10 7.40
N ILE A 34 11.60 0.05 8.08
CA ILE A 34 12.97 -0.06 8.60
C ILE A 34 13.62 -1.34 8.06
N GLY A 35 14.76 -1.20 7.37
CA GLY A 35 15.54 -2.30 6.80
C GLY A 35 15.03 -2.83 5.45
N ALA A 36 15.92 -3.50 4.71
CA ALA A 36 15.69 -3.94 3.33
C ALA A 36 14.50 -4.91 3.17
N GLY A 37 14.30 -5.81 4.13
CA GLY A 37 13.19 -6.77 4.10
C GLY A 37 11.82 -6.09 4.20
N SER A 38 11.69 -5.07 5.07
CA SER A 38 10.47 -4.27 5.18
C SER A 38 10.22 -3.45 3.91
N LEU A 39 11.27 -2.79 3.39
CA LEU A 39 11.20 -2.01 2.16
C LEU A 39 10.71 -2.85 0.97
N ASN A 40 11.23 -4.08 0.81
CA ASN A 40 10.77 -5.00 -0.24
C ASN A 40 9.26 -5.29 -0.15
N GLN A 41 8.72 -5.52 1.06
CA GLN A 41 7.29 -5.75 1.23
C GLN A 41 6.45 -4.51 0.93
N ALA A 42 6.93 -3.33 1.32
CA ALA A 42 6.26 -2.07 1.02
C ALA A 42 6.19 -1.81 -0.49
N ILE A 43 7.28 -1.98 -1.22
CA ILE A 43 7.32 -1.77 -2.67
C ILE A 43 6.41 -2.79 -3.40
N LYS A 44 6.42 -4.07 -2.99
CA LYS A 44 5.47 -5.07 -3.51
C LYS A 44 4.02 -4.65 -3.26
N ALA A 45 3.70 -4.14 -2.07
CA ALA A 45 2.37 -3.69 -1.73
C ALA A 45 1.94 -2.47 -2.57
N ILE A 46 2.83 -1.49 -2.78
CA ILE A 46 2.57 -0.33 -3.65
C ILE A 46 2.26 -0.79 -5.08
N ALA A 47 3.07 -1.71 -5.63
CA ALA A 47 2.84 -2.24 -6.97
C ALA A 47 1.46 -2.91 -7.11
N ILE A 48 1.04 -3.71 -6.13
CA ILE A 48 -0.29 -4.34 -6.10
C ILE A 48 -1.39 -3.27 -5.93
N ALA A 49 -1.19 -2.29 -5.06
CA ALA A 49 -2.16 -1.24 -4.76
C ALA A 49 -2.51 -0.40 -6.00
N ARG A 50 -1.54 -0.15 -6.89
CA ARG A 50 -1.77 0.56 -8.17
C ARG A 50 -2.88 -0.08 -9.02
N GLY A 51 -2.89 -1.42 -9.12
CA GLY A 51 -3.96 -2.14 -9.81
C GLY A 51 -5.31 -2.03 -9.09
N ARG A 52 -5.31 -1.87 -7.76
CA ARG A 52 -6.53 -1.75 -6.95
C ARG A 52 -7.12 -0.35 -6.89
N VAL A 53 -6.35 0.70 -7.13
CA VAL A 53 -6.83 2.10 -7.17
C VAL A 53 -7.24 2.54 -8.58
N THR A 54 -7.01 1.70 -9.59
CA THR A 54 -7.48 1.98 -10.95
C THR A 54 -9.01 2.06 -10.96
N PRO A 55 -9.62 3.14 -11.50
CA PRO A 55 -11.06 3.23 -11.66
C PRO A 55 -11.54 2.05 -12.52
N GLN A 56 -12.49 1.27 -12.02
CA GLN A 56 -13.22 0.33 -12.86
C GLN A 56 -14.14 1.19 -13.73
N THR A 57 -13.72 1.50 -14.96
CA THR A 57 -14.61 2.10 -15.96
C THR A 57 -15.75 1.12 -16.20
N GLN A 58 -16.89 1.38 -15.57
CA GLN A 58 -18.16 0.76 -15.96
C GLN A 58 -18.69 1.57 -17.13
N TYR A 59 -18.62 0.96 -18.32
CA TYR A 59 -19.47 1.30 -19.46
C TYR A 59 -20.53 0.20 -19.58
#